data_AF-W5YLV1-F1
#
_entry.id   AF-W5YLV1-F1
#
_cell.length_a   1.000
_cell.length_b   1.000
_cell.length_c   1.000
_cell.angle_alpha   90.00
_cell.angle_beta   90.00
_cell.angle_gamma   90.00
#
_symmetry.space_group_name_H-M   'P 1'
#
loop_
_entity.id
_entity.type
_entity.pdbx_description
1 polymer ?
#
loop_
_entity_poly.entity_id
_entity_poly.type
_entity_poly.pdbx_seq_one_letter_code
_entity_poly.pdbx_strand_id
1 'polypeptide(L)'
;MTEFFFWTAWAAATERPDSDVTYTNNWPHEPLIDNKPSAENVVWSLISVVLLIAGVGGLIWAWAFLRKEDEEPEAPLKDPLGAVGLTPSQKALGKYLLLVVGLFTVQVMLGGATAHYTVEGQSFYGINTSEWFPYSLLRTWHIQAAMFWIATGFLAAGLFLAPIINGGKDPKFQKLGVDVLFWALVAVVAGSFIGNFLAIAQIMPANLSFMLGHQGYEYVDLGRLWQIGKFLGIVFWLVLMLRGIVPALRQPGDKNLLALLTAR
;
A
#
# COMPACT_ATOMS: atom_id res chain seq x y z
N MET A 1 17.38 22.33 11.37
CA MET A 1 17.15 20.95 11.87
C MET A 1 17.05 20.90 13.39
N THR A 2 18.03 21.40 14.14
CA THR A 2 18.01 21.43 15.62
C THR A 2 16.82 22.20 16.18
N GLU A 3 16.43 23.33 15.58
CA GLU A 3 15.23 24.09 15.96
C GLU A 3 13.94 23.28 15.81
N PHE A 4 13.83 22.45 14.77
CA PHE A 4 12.68 21.58 14.56
C PHE A 4 12.62 20.48 15.63
N PHE A 5 13.75 19.86 15.97
CA PHE A 5 13.81 18.88 17.06
C PHE A 5 13.45 19.51 18.41
N PHE A 6 13.95 20.72 18.69
CA PHE A 6 13.57 21.48 19.87
C PHE A 6 12.06 21.71 19.92
N TRP A 7 11.45 22.15 18.82
CA TRP A 7 10.00 22.35 18.74
C TRP A 7 9.21 21.06 19.00
N THR A 8 9.64 19.92 18.42
CA THR A 8 8.98 18.63 18.69
C THR A 8 9.08 18.21 20.16
N ALA A 9 10.23 18.44 20.80
CA ALA A 9 10.44 18.13 22.21
C ALA A 9 9.65 19.08 23.13
N TRP A 10 9.58 20.37 22.79
CA TRP A 10 8.75 21.35 23.48
C TRP A 10 7.26 20.94 23.44
N ALA A 11 6.75 20.57 22.28
CA ALA A 11 5.36 20.11 22.14
C ALA A 11 5.10 18.84 22.96
N ALA A 12 6.07 17.93 23.04
CA ALA A 12 5.97 16.69 23.79
C ALA A 12 5.98 16.87 25.32
N ALA A 13 6.51 17.99 25.81
CA ALA A 13 6.74 18.26 27.23
C ALA A 13 5.90 19.43 27.81
N THR A 14 5.15 20.15 26.98
CA THR A 14 4.34 21.30 27.40
C THR A 14 2.87 20.90 27.47
N GLU A 15 2.25 21.14 28.63
CA GLU A 15 0.80 21.00 28.84
C GLU A 15 0.01 21.87 27.87
N ARG A 16 -1.15 21.37 27.43
CA ARG A 16 -2.08 22.18 26.64
C ARG A 16 -2.72 23.25 27.54
N PRO A 17 -3.16 24.38 26.97
CA PRO A 17 -4.01 25.31 27.70
C PRO A 17 -5.22 24.58 28.29
N ASP A 18 -5.51 24.83 29.56
CA ASP A 18 -6.64 24.27 30.31
C ASP A 18 -6.68 22.73 30.40
N SER A 19 -5.51 22.06 30.37
CA SER A 19 -5.42 20.60 30.45
C SER A 19 -4.15 20.12 31.16
N ASP A 20 -4.26 19.05 31.93
CA ASP A 20 -3.12 18.42 32.64
C ASP A 20 -2.37 17.39 31.78
N VAL A 21 -2.50 17.46 30.44
CA VAL A 21 -1.76 16.61 29.50
C VAL A 21 -1.04 17.43 28.44
N THR A 22 0.12 16.94 27.99
CA THR A 22 0.92 17.61 26.95
C THR A 22 0.26 17.59 25.58
N TYR A 23 0.77 18.38 24.62
CA TYR A 23 0.23 18.40 23.25
C TYR A 23 0.18 17.01 22.61
N THR A 24 1.09 16.10 23.01
CA THR A 24 1.19 14.73 22.51
C THR A 24 0.53 13.69 23.44
N ASN A 25 -0.29 14.10 24.42
CA ASN A 25 -0.89 13.24 25.43
C ASN A 25 0.16 12.50 26.28
N ASN A 26 1.14 13.23 26.82
CA ASN A 26 2.21 12.75 27.70
C ASN A 26 3.16 11.73 27.06
N TRP A 27 3.29 11.77 25.73
CA TRP A 27 4.30 11.00 24.99
C TRP A 27 5.52 11.89 24.68
N PRO A 28 6.77 11.40 24.79
CA PRO A 28 7.18 10.03 25.14
C PRO A 28 7.21 9.80 26.65
N HIS A 29 7.28 8.54 27.08
CA HIS A 29 7.44 8.17 28.48
C HIS A 29 8.75 8.74 29.03
N GLU A 30 8.64 9.69 29.96
CA GLU A 30 9.77 10.39 30.56
C GLU A 30 9.46 10.73 32.04
N PRO A 31 9.97 9.95 33.00
CA PRO A 31 9.71 10.16 34.42
C PRO A 31 10.20 11.51 34.97
N LEU A 32 11.22 12.13 34.36
CA LEU A 32 11.79 13.39 34.85
C LEU A 32 10.82 14.59 34.76
N ILE A 33 9.85 14.51 33.85
CA ILE A 33 8.81 15.53 33.64
C ILE A 33 7.40 14.97 33.90
N ASP A 34 7.31 13.80 34.57
CA ASP A 34 6.05 13.10 34.86
C ASP A 34 5.20 12.78 33.61
N ASN A 35 5.85 12.56 32.46
CA ASN A 35 5.19 12.08 31.25
C ASN A 35 4.80 10.60 31.44
N LYS A 36 3.60 10.40 31.96
CA LYS A 36 2.96 9.11 32.18
C LYS A 36 1.57 9.05 31.53
N PRO A 37 1.03 7.85 31.25
CA PRO A 37 -0.31 7.70 30.70
C PRO A 37 -1.36 8.43 31.54
N SER A 38 -2.23 9.21 30.89
CA SER A 38 -3.35 9.86 31.55
C SER A 38 -4.40 8.84 32.00
N ALA A 39 -5.28 9.24 32.95
CA ALA A 39 -6.38 8.39 33.39
C ALA A 39 -7.30 7.98 32.23
N GLU A 40 -7.60 8.92 31.32
CA GLU A 40 -8.42 8.65 30.14
C GLU A 40 -7.77 7.60 29.20
N ASN A 41 -6.45 7.63 29.04
CA ASN A 41 -5.72 6.65 28.24
C ASN A 41 -5.96 5.22 28.76
N VAL A 42 -5.84 5.03 30.08
CA VAL A 42 -6.07 3.73 30.73
C VAL A 42 -7.52 3.28 30.62
N VAL A 43 -8.48 4.19 30.84
CA VAL A 43 -9.92 3.88 30.74
C VAL A 43 -10.29 3.45 29.32
N TRP A 44 -9.87 4.19 28.29
CA TRP A 44 -10.15 3.85 26.89
C TRP A 44 -9.45 2.56 26.46
N SER A 45 -8.26 2.27 26.98
CA SER A 45 -7.60 0.98 26.75
C SER A 45 -8.46 -0.18 27.28
N LEU A 46 -8.98 -0.09 28.51
CA LEU A 46 -9.85 -1.14 29.08
C LEU A 46 -11.18 -1.27 28.33
N ILE A 47 -11.82 -0.14 28.00
CA ILE A 47 -13.07 -0.12 27.22
C ILE A 47 -12.85 -0.78 25.85
N SER A 48 -11.73 -0.51 25.17
CA SER A 48 -11.43 -1.10 23.87
C SER A 48 -11.38 -2.63 23.90
N VAL A 49 -10.84 -3.22 24.98
CA VAL A 49 -10.79 -4.68 25.17
C VAL A 49 -12.18 -5.25 25.40
N VAL A 50 -13.00 -4.60 26.23
CA VAL A 50 -14.38 -5.02 26.49
C VAL A 50 -15.20 -4.97 25.20
N LEU A 51 -15.10 -3.88 24.43
CA LEU A 51 -15.79 -3.72 23.15
C LEU A 51 -15.31 -4.74 22.11
N LEU A 52 -14.02 -5.08 22.09
CA LEU A 52 -13.49 -6.13 21.21
C LEU A 52 -14.13 -7.48 21.53
N ILE A 53 -14.14 -7.89 22.80
CA ILE A 53 -14.71 -9.17 23.23
C ILE A 53 -16.21 -9.21 22.95
N ALA A 54 -16.93 -8.15 23.32
CA ALA A 54 -18.37 -8.04 23.07
C ALA A 54 -18.69 -8.02 21.57
N GLY A 55 -17.88 -7.34 20.76
CA GLY A 55 -18.03 -7.27 19.31
C GLY A 55 -17.80 -8.61 18.63
N VAL A 56 -16.73 -9.33 19.00
CA VAL A 56 -16.44 -10.67 18.47
C VAL A 56 -17.53 -11.65 18.89
N GLY A 57 -17.91 -11.67 20.17
CA GLY A 57 -18.98 -12.54 20.67
C GLY A 57 -20.33 -12.24 20.01
N GLY A 58 -20.67 -10.95 19.89
CA GLY A 58 -21.89 -10.49 19.22
C GLY A 58 -21.92 -10.85 17.73
N LEU A 59 -20.79 -10.74 17.03
CA LEU A 59 -20.68 -11.16 15.64
C LEU A 59 -20.85 -12.67 15.48
N ILE A 60 -20.22 -13.48 16.33
CA ILE A 60 -20.36 -14.94 16.31
C ILE A 60 -21.81 -15.34 16.60
N TRP A 61 -22.43 -14.73 17.61
CA TRP A 61 -23.83 -14.97 17.93
C TRP A 61 -24.74 -14.59 16.75
N ALA A 62 -24.56 -13.39 16.19
CA ALA A 62 -25.35 -12.93 15.06
C ALA A 62 -25.17 -13.84 13.84
N TRP A 63 -23.94 -14.24 13.55
CA TRP A 63 -23.65 -15.16 12.46
C TRP A 63 -24.31 -16.54 12.68
N ALA A 64 -24.26 -17.08 13.89
CA ALA A 64 -24.83 -18.39 14.21
C ALA A 64 -26.37 -18.41 14.17
N PHE A 65 -27.03 -17.32 14.56
CA PHE A 65 -28.49 -17.27 14.70
C PHE A 65 -29.22 -16.56 13.54
N LEU A 66 -28.57 -15.63 12.83
CA LEU A 66 -29.19 -14.89 11.72
C LEU A 66 -28.79 -15.41 10.33
N ARG A 67 -27.78 -16.27 10.22
CA ARG A 67 -27.42 -16.87 8.93
C ARG A 67 -28.52 -17.82 8.48
N LYS A 68 -28.97 -17.68 7.25
CA LYS A 68 -29.73 -18.71 6.55
C LYS A 68 -28.72 -19.65 5.89
N GLU A 69 -28.88 -20.94 6.12
CA GLU A 69 -28.13 -21.95 5.37
C GLU A 69 -28.81 -22.11 4.03
N ASP A 70 -28.25 -21.47 3.00
CA ASP A 70 -28.58 -21.80 1.63
C ASP A 70 -27.92 -23.15 1.28
N GLU A 71 -28.59 -23.97 0.48
CA GLU A 71 -28.00 -25.23 -0.01
C GLU A 71 -26.68 -24.93 -0.73
N GLU A 72 -25.65 -25.71 -0.41
CA GLU A 72 -24.35 -25.57 -1.07
C GLU A 72 -24.52 -25.89 -2.57
N PRO A 73 -24.11 -24.98 -3.47
CA PRO A 73 -24.20 -25.25 -4.90
C PRO A 73 -23.25 -26.40 -5.27
N GLU A 74 -23.72 -27.33 -6.08
CA GLU A 74 -22.87 -28.41 -6.59
C GLU A 74 -21.71 -27.83 -7.42
N ALA A 75 -20.49 -28.27 -7.09
CA ALA A 75 -19.30 -27.85 -7.83
C ALA A 75 -19.35 -28.40 -9.27
N PRO A 76 -19.05 -27.57 -10.28
CA PRO A 76 -19.05 -28.02 -11.67
C PRO A 76 -17.91 -29.02 -11.93
N LEU A 77 -18.16 -30.03 -12.77
CA LEU A 77 -17.19 -31.07 -13.14
C LEU A 77 -15.96 -30.55 -13.92
N LYS A 78 -16.06 -29.35 -14.49
CA LYS A 78 -14.98 -28.69 -15.25
C LYS A 78 -14.82 -27.26 -14.76
N ASP A 79 -13.58 -26.79 -14.73
CA ASP A 79 -13.28 -25.39 -14.37
C ASP A 79 -13.95 -24.42 -15.38
N PRO A 80 -14.94 -23.64 -14.93
CA PRO A 80 -15.65 -22.71 -15.80
C PRO A 80 -14.75 -21.57 -16.31
N LEU A 81 -13.67 -21.24 -15.59
CA LEU A 81 -12.72 -20.21 -16.02
C LEU A 81 -11.78 -20.72 -17.11
N GLY A 82 -11.38 -21.99 -17.03
CA GLY A 82 -10.57 -22.66 -18.06
C GLY A 82 -11.26 -22.81 -19.42
N ALA A 83 -12.59 -22.71 -19.46
CA ALA A 83 -13.36 -22.76 -20.71
C ALA A 83 -13.33 -21.44 -21.50
N VAL A 84 -12.95 -20.33 -20.87
CA VAL A 84 -12.91 -19.00 -21.51
C VAL A 84 -11.51 -18.76 -22.09
N GLY A 85 -11.44 -18.50 -23.39
CA GLY A 85 -10.18 -18.18 -24.05
C GLY A 85 -9.57 -16.87 -23.51
N LEU A 86 -8.26 -16.88 -23.25
CA LEU A 86 -7.55 -15.69 -22.76
C LEU A 86 -7.55 -14.56 -23.78
N THR A 87 -8.01 -13.38 -23.35
CA THR A 87 -8.03 -12.18 -24.19
C THR A 87 -6.62 -11.59 -24.37
N PRO A 88 -6.39 -10.74 -25.40
CA PRO A 88 -5.12 -10.05 -25.56
C PRO A 88 -4.70 -9.20 -24.35
N SER A 89 -5.65 -8.56 -23.65
CA SER A 89 -5.34 -7.78 -22.44
C SER A 89 -4.91 -8.66 -21.27
N GLN A 90 -5.52 -9.83 -21.08
CA GLN A 90 -5.13 -10.79 -20.05
C GLN A 90 -3.73 -11.38 -20.31
N LYS A 91 -3.42 -11.71 -21.56
CA LYS A 91 -2.07 -12.17 -21.94
C LYS A 91 -1.00 -11.11 -21.66
N ALA A 92 -1.35 -9.83 -21.81
CA ALA A 92 -0.47 -8.72 -21.49
C ALA A 92 -0.20 -8.55 -19.98
N LEU A 93 -0.89 -9.26 -19.09
CA LEU A 93 -0.63 -9.22 -17.65
C LEU A 93 0.57 -10.08 -17.22
N GLY A 94 1.10 -10.93 -18.10
CA GLY A 94 2.32 -11.71 -17.79
C GLY A 94 3.50 -10.84 -17.34
N LYS A 95 3.67 -9.66 -17.95
CA LYS A 95 4.69 -8.68 -17.53
C LYS A 95 4.40 -8.01 -16.18
N TYR A 96 3.13 -7.87 -15.79
CA TYR A 96 2.77 -7.36 -14.45
C TYR A 96 3.18 -8.37 -13.39
N LEU A 97 2.90 -9.66 -13.60
CA LEU A 97 3.32 -10.71 -12.69
C LEU A 97 4.85 -10.77 -12.56
N LEU A 98 5.57 -10.67 -13.68
CA LEU A 98 7.03 -10.59 -13.65
C LEU A 98 7.53 -9.38 -12.85
N LEU A 99 6.92 -8.21 -13.04
CA LEU A 99 7.26 -6.99 -12.29
C LEU A 99 6.98 -7.17 -10.79
N VAL A 100 5.85 -7.77 -10.42
CA VAL A 100 5.49 -8.06 -9.02
C VAL A 100 6.54 -8.96 -8.37
N VAL A 101 6.88 -10.08 -9.00
CA VAL A 101 7.88 -11.02 -8.47
C VAL A 101 9.26 -10.38 -8.42
N GLY A 102 9.63 -9.59 -9.43
CA GLY A 102 10.88 -8.84 -9.46
C GLY A 102 10.98 -7.85 -8.30
N LEU A 103 9.95 -7.03 -8.08
CA LEU A 103 9.90 -6.07 -6.97
C LEU A 103 9.85 -6.76 -5.61
N PHE A 104 9.12 -7.87 -5.48
CA PHE A 104 9.12 -8.68 -4.26
C PHE A 104 10.52 -9.20 -3.93
N THR A 105 11.22 -9.75 -4.91
CA THR A 105 12.58 -10.27 -4.73
C THR A 105 13.53 -9.14 -4.30
N VAL A 106 13.50 -8.01 -5.01
CA VAL A 106 14.30 -6.83 -4.64
C VAL A 106 13.96 -6.34 -3.23
N GLN A 107 12.68 -6.30 -2.87
CA GLN A 107 12.23 -5.87 -1.54
C GLN A 107 12.76 -6.76 -0.43
N VAL A 108 12.74 -8.08 -0.61
CA VAL A 108 13.29 -9.04 0.37
C VAL A 108 14.79 -8.84 0.53
N MET A 109 15.53 -8.69 -0.57
CA MET A 109 16.98 -8.44 -0.52
C MET A 109 17.33 -7.12 0.18
N LEU A 110 16.57 -6.05 -0.10
CA LEU A 110 16.71 -4.77 0.59
C LEU A 110 16.39 -4.88 2.07
N GLY A 111 15.43 -5.74 2.45
CA GLY A 111 15.12 -6.03 3.84
C GLY A 111 16.28 -6.69 4.57
N GLY A 112 16.87 -7.72 3.94
CA GLY A 112 18.09 -8.37 4.45
C GLY A 112 19.26 -7.40 4.59
N ALA A 113 19.51 -6.56 3.58
CA ALA A 113 20.58 -5.56 3.63
C ALA A 113 20.35 -4.46 4.69
N THR A 114 19.11 -4.02 4.87
CA THR A 114 18.74 -3.05 5.93
C THR A 114 18.93 -3.65 7.32
N ALA A 115 18.57 -4.92 7.51
CA ALA A 115 18.79 -5.65 8.76
C ALA A 115 20.29 -5.87 9.04
N HIS A 116 21.11 -6.07 8.02
CA HIS A 116 22.56 -6.24 8.18
C HIS A 116 23.22 -5.03 8.86
N TYR A 117 22.80 -3.81 8.48
CA TYR A 117 23.30 -2.58 9.10
C TYR A 117 22.92 -2.41 10.57
N THR A 118 21.93 -3.14 11.10
CA THR A 118 21.65 -3.12 12.54
C THR A 118 22.61 -4.00 13.34
N VAL A 119 23.38 -4.85 12.66
CA VAL A 119 24.39 -5.74 13.26
C VAL A 119 25.81 -5.20 13.04
N GLU A 120 26.18 -4.88 11.80
CA GLU A 120 27.54 -4.42 11.45
C GLU A 120 27.68 -2.89 11.35
N GLY A 121 26.59 -2.13 11.48
CA GLY A 121 26.61 -0.68 11.37
C GLY A 121 26.64 -0.20 9.92
N GLN A 122 27.78 0.28 9.43
CA GLN A 122 27.91 0.93 8.10
C GLN A 122 28.57 0.05 7.03
N SER A 123 29.15 -1.09 7.42
CA SER A 123 29.75 -2.04 6.48
C SER A 123 28.82 -3.19 6.14
N PHE A 124 29.08 -3.83 5.00
CA PHE A 124 28.47 -5.09 4.59
C PHE A 124 29.57 -6.10 4.31
N TYR A 125 29.83 -7.02 5.26
CA TYR A 125 30.93 -8.00 5.20
C TYR A 125 32.30 -7.36 4.93
N GLY A 126 32.59 -6.25 5.61
CA GLY A 126 33.85 -5.51 5.47
C GLY A 126 33.92 -4.53 4.28
N ILE A 127 32.89 -4.49 3.42
CA ILE A 127 32.80 -3.51 2.33
C ILE A 127 31.99 -2.29 2.81
N ASN A 128 32.51 -1.06 2.64
CA ASN A 128 31.79 0.15 3.03
C ASN A 128 30.70 0.52 2.01
N THR A 129 29.60 -0.22 2.00
CA THR A 129 28.47 0.01 1.08
C THR A 129 27.65 1.24 1.44
N SER A 130 27.78 1.77 2.67
CA SER A 130 26.96 2.88 3.16
C SER A 130 27.18 4.21 2.44
N GLU A 131 28.32 4.39 1.77
CA GLU A 131 28.63 5.60 0.99
C GLU A 131 27.66 5.80 -0.18
N TRP A 132 27.21 4.70 -0.81
CA TRP A 132 26.25 4.72 -1.90
C TRP A 132 24.85 4.31 -1.46
N PHE A 133 24.77 3.35 -0.54
CA PHE A 133 23.52 2.74 -0.09
C PHE A 133 23.41 2.79 1.43
N PRO A 134 23.16 3.97 2.03
CA PRO A 134 23.00 4.11 3.47
C PRO A 134 21.71 3.43 3.96
N TYR A 135 21.64 3.17 5.27
CA TYR A 135 20.47 2.57 5.92
C TYR A 135 19.15 3.25 5.55
N SER A 136 19.12 4.59 5.56
CA SER A 136 17.92 5.36 5.21
C SER A 136 17.42 5.07 3.80
N LEU A 137 18.33 4.96 2.82
CA LEU A 137 17.97 4.67 1.43
C LEU A 137 17.46 3.24 1.27
N LEU A 138 18.18 2.25 1.81
CA LEU A 138 17.78 0.84 1.73
C LEU A 138 16.43 0.61 2.41
N ARG A 139 16.22 1.21 3.58
CA ARG A 139 14.93 1.17 4.29
C ARG A 139 13.81 1.81 3.47
N THR A 140 14.05 2.99 2.89
CA THR A 140 13.06 3.65 2.02
C THR A 140 12.70 2.78 0.82
N TRP A 141 13.69 2.21 0.13
CA TRP A 141 13.42 1.32 -1.01
C TRP A 141 12.71 0.03 -0.59
N HIS A 142 13.05 -0.55 0.56
CA HIS A 142 12.37 -1.73 1.10
C HIS A 142 10.87 -1.47 1.32
N ILE A 143 10.53 -0.38 2.02
CA ILE A 143 9.14 -0.02 2.32
C ILE A 143 8.38 0.35 1.04
N GLN A 144 9.00 1.15 0.16
CA GLN A 144 8.36 1.52 -1.11
C GLN A 144 8.14 0.33 -2.03
N ALA A 145 9.13 -0.55 -2.20
CA ALA A 145 8.99 -1.75 -3.02
C ALA A 145 7.85 -2.63 -2.51
N ALA A 146 7.69 -2.76 -1.18
CA ALA A 146 6.61 -3.52 -0.57
C ALA A 146 5.24 -2.99 -1.00
N MET A 147 5.02 -1.68 -0.87
CA MET A 147 3.78 -1.06 -1.32
C MET A 147 3.55 -1.19 -2.82
N PHE A 148 4.61 -1.07 -3.64
CA PHE A 148 4.48 -1.14 -5.09
C PHE A 148 4.12 -2.55 -5.58
N TRP A 149 4.78 -3.60 -5.10
CA TRP A 149 4.48 -4.95 -5.59
C TRP A 149 3.12 -5.45 -5.12
N ILE A 150 2.73 -5.15 -3.87
CA ILE A 150 1.40 -5.54 -3.33
C ILE A 150 0.30 -4.85 -4.14
N ALA A 151 0.40 -3.53 -4.32
CA ALA A 151 -0.59 -2.79 -5.10
C ALA A 151 -0.64 -3.27 -6.56
N THR A 152 0.52 -3.48 -7.20
CA THR A 152 0.59 -3.97 -8.58
C THR A 152 -0.04 -5.36 -8.72
N GLY A 153 0.10 -6.23 -7.71
CA GLY A 153 -0.56 -7.53 -7.64
C GLY A 153 -2.08 -7.42 -7.68
N PHE A 154 -2.67 -6.56 -6.82
CA PHE A 154 -4.11 -6.31 -6.84
C PHE A 154 -4.58 -5.64 -8.14
N LEU A 155 -3.80 -4.71 -8.69
CA LEU A 155 -4.10 -4.09 -9.98
C LEU A 155 -4.14 -5.13 -11.11
N ALA A 156 -3.18 -6.05 -11.14
CA ALA A 156 -3.13 -7.13 -12.12
C ALA A 156 -4.30 -8.10 -11.96
N ALA A 157 -4.65 -8.47 -10.72
CA ALA A 157 -5.81 -9.32 -10.43
C ALA A 157 -7.12 -8.67 -10.93
N GLY A 158 -7.33 -7.38 -10.65
CA GLY A 158 -8.50 -6.65 -11.15
C GLY A 158 -8.55 -6.62 -12.68
N LEU A 159 -7.44 -6.27 -13.34
CA LEU A 159 -7.36 -6.23 -14.81
C LEU A 159 -7.58 -7.61 -15.44
N PHE A 160 -7.23 -8.70 -14.76
CA PHE A 160 -7.49 -10.05 -15.23
C PHE A 160 -8.99 -10.40 -15.19
N LEU A 161 -9.70 -9.95 -14.16
CA LEU A 161 -11.12 -10.19 -13.97
C LEU A 161 -12.00 -9.31 -14.87
N ALA A 162 -11.56 -8.09 -15.21
CA ALA A 162 -12.38 -7.14 -15.95
C ALA A 162 -12.93 -7.67 -17.30
N PRO A 163 -12.15 -8.35 -18.17
CA PRO A 163 -12.67 -8.96 -19.40
C PRO A 163 -13.59 -10.16 -19.15
N ILE A 164 -13.36 -10.93 -18.07
CA ILE A 164 -14.21 -12.07 -17.69
C ILE A 164 -15.61 -11.57 -17.33
N ILE A 165 -15.68 -10.51 -16.52
CA ILE A 165 -16.94 -9.84 -16.16
C ILE A 165 -17.65 -9.32 -17.42
N ASN A 166 -16.91 -8.85 -18.42
CA ASN A 166 -17.44 -8.41 -19.71
C ASN A 166 -17.77 -9.57 -20.69
N GLY A 167 -18.06 -10.77 -20.19
CA GLY A 167 -18.41 -11.94 -21.00
C GLY A 167 -17.26 -12.49 -21.84
N GLY A 168 -16.01 -12.36 -21.35
CA GLY A 168 -14.80 -12.88 -22.00
C GLY A 168 -14.31 -12.03 -23.18
N LYS A 169 -14.67 -10.75 -23.25
CA LYS A 169 -14.29 -9.85 -24.34
C LYS A 169 -13.60 -8.58 -23.84
N ASP A 170 -12.53 -8.20 -24.53
CA ASP A 170 -11.84 -6.95 -24.26
C ASP A 170 -12.64 -5.74 -24.78
N PRO A 171 -12.82 -4.69 -23.97
CA PRO A 171 -13.21 -3.37 -24.46
C PRO A 171 -12.22 -2.85 -25.52
N LYS A 172 -12.67 -1.96 -26.41
CA LYS A 172 -11.81 -1.37 -27.45
C LYS A 172 -10.54 -0.76 -26.82
N PHE A 173 -9.36 -1.07 -27.36
CA PHE A 173 -8.07 -0.57 -26.85
C PHE A 173 -7.72 -0.99 -25.39
N GLN A 174 -8.34 -2.03 -24.83
CA GLN A 174 -8.02 -2.47 -23.46
C GLN A 174 -6.55 -2.87 -23.29
N LYS A 175 -6.00 -3.69 -24.20
CA LYS A 175 -4.59 -4.07 -24.18
C LYS A 175 -3.66 -2.84 -24.21
N LEU A 176 -3.96 -1.85 -25.04
CA LEU A 176 -3.17 -0.62 -25.11
C LEU A 176 -3.19 0.12 -23.77
N GLY A 177 -4.35 0.22 -23.12
CA GLY A 177 -4.46 0.80 -21.79
C GLY A 177 -3.64 0.04 -20.75
N VAL A 178 -3.73 -1.29 -20.74
CA VAL A 178 -2.91 -2.16 -19.88
C VAL A 178 -1.42 -1.96 -20.14
N ASP A 179 -1.01 -1.77 -21.39
CA ASP A 179 0.38 -1.52 -21.76
C ASP A 179 0.88 -0.14 -21.31
N VAL A 180 0.08 0.91 -21.47
CA VAL A 180 0.41 2.27 -21.02
C VAL A 180 0.50 2.32 -19.50
N LEU A 181 -0.45 1.72 -18.79
CA LEU A 181 -0.44 1.67 -17.33
C LEU A 181 0.81 0.95 -16.81
N PHE A 182 1.23 -0.13 -17.47
CA PHE A 182 2.42 -0.88 -17.08
C PHE A 182 3.67 0.00 -17.13
N TRP A 183 3.88 0.69 -18.25
CA TRP A 183 5.04 1.56 -18.41
C TRP A 183 4.99 2.80 -17.51
N ALA A 184 3.80 3.32 -17.23
CA ALA A 184 3.62 4.37 -16.24
C ALA A 184 4.04 3.91 -14.83
N LEU A 185 3.66 2.69 -14.42
CA LEU A 185 4.08 2.12 -13.14
C LEU A 185 5.60 1.93 -13.08
N VAL A 186 6.21 1.37 -14.12
CA VAL A 186 7.67 1.20 -14.20
C VAL A 186 8.38 2.55 -14.10
N ALA A 187 7.90 3.56 -14.81
CA ALA A 187 8.46 4.90 -14.76
C ALA A 187 8.33 5.54 -13.36
N VAL A 188 7.20 5.36 -12.68
CA VAL A 188 6.99 5.86 -11.32
C VAL A 188 7.91 5.17 -10.31
N VAL A 189 8.06 3.85 -10.39
CA VAL A 189 8.93 3.08 -9.49
C VAL A 189 10.41 3.45 -9.71
N ALA A 190 10.87 3.41 -10.96
CA ALA A 190 12.26 3.75 -11.27
C ALA A 190 12.56 5.22 -10.93
N GLY A 191 11.65 6.12 -11.30
CA GLY A 191 11.76 7.55 -11.02
C GLY A 191 11.78 7.85 -9.52
N SER A 192 10.93 7.20 -8.72
CA SER A 192 10.94 7.41 -7.28
C SER A 192 12.22 6.85 -6.63
N PHE A 193 12.73 5.71 -7.10
CA PHE A 193 13.96 5.13 -6.53
C PHE A 193 15.19 5.97 -6.85
N ILE A 194 15.31 6.43 -8.10
CA ILE A 194 16.36 7.35 -8.53
C ILE A 194 16.24 8.68 -7.78
N GLY A 195 15.03 9.21 -7.64
CA GLY A 195 14.76 10.42 -6.87
C GLY A 195 15.21 10.31 -5.41
N ASN A 196 14.86 9.21 -4.74
CA ASN A 196 15.29 8.92 -3.37
C ASN A 196 16.81 8.86 -3.25
N PHE A 197 17.48 8.17 -4.17
CA PHE A 197 18.94 8.07 -4.19
C PHE A 197 19.58 9.45 -4.32
N LEU A 198 19.17 10.24 -5.32
CA LEU A 198 19.73 11.57 -5.58
C LEU A 198 19.49 12.55 -4.43
N ALA A 199 18.32 12.47 -3.78
CA ALA A 199 17.98 13.32 -2.64
C ALA A 199 18.76 12.93 -1.38
N ILE A 200 18.85 11.63 -1.07
CA ILE A 200 19.57 11.15 0.13
C ILE A 200 21.07 11.38 -0.03
N ALA A 201 21.63 11.11 -1.21
CA ALA A 201 23.04 11.35 -1.53
C ALA A 201 23.43 12.84 -1.62
N GLN A 202 22.49 13.77 -1.42
CA GLN A 202 22.71 15.22 -1.50
C GLN A 202 23.21 15.71 -2.88
N ILE A 203 22.91 14.96 -3.94
CA ILE A 203 23.25 15.33 -5.33
C ILE A 203 22.17 16.25 -5.92
N MET A 204 20.92 16.10 -5.45
CA MET A 204 19.79 16.92 -5.89
C MET A 204 19.72 18.26 -5.15
N PRO A 205 19.41 19.39 -5.83
CA PRO A 205 19.12 20.66 -5.18
C PRO A 205 17.96 20.55 -4.17
N ALA A 206 18.11 21.16 -3.00
CA ALA A 206 17.15 21.04 -1.90
C ALA A 206 15.71 21.46 -2.29
N ASN A 207 15.56 22.47 -3.14
CA ASN A 207 14.25 22.94 -3.62
C ASN A 207 13.51 21.92 -4.51
N LEU A 208 14.22 20.98 -5.12
CA LEU A 208 13.65 19.92 -5.96
C LEU A 208 13.39 18.62 -5.18
N SER A 209 13.98 18.47 -4.00
CA SER A 209 13.89 17.26 -3.18
C SER A 209 12.44 16.86 -2.89
N PHE A 210 11.60 17.81 -2.48
CA PHE A 210 10.19 17.52 -2.20
C PHE A 210 9.40 17.09 -3.45
N MET A 211 9.73 17.66 -4.62
CA MET A 211 9.00 17.41 -5.86
C MET A 211 9.42 16.12 -6.57
N LEU A 212 10.73 15.85 -6.63
CA LEU A 212 11.31 14.76 -7.43
C LEU A 212 12.13 13.76 -6.62
N GLY A 213 12.51 14.12 -5.40
CA GLY A 213 13.41 13.37 -4.55
C GLY A 213 12.66 12.60 -3.46
N HIS A 214 12.97 12.93 -2.20
CA HIS A 214 12.48 12.25 -1.00
C HIS A 214 11.68 13.22 -0.11
N GLN A 215 10.45 12.85 0.27
CA GLN A 215 9.58 13.68 1.12
C GLN A 215 9.91 13.63 2.62
N GLY A 216 10.62 12.61 3.08
CA GLY A 216 11.03 12.45 4.48
C GLY A 216 10.02 11.78 5.40
N TYR A 217 8.84 11.41 4.89
CA TYR A 217 7.80 10.71 5.65
C TYR A 217 7.66 9.27 5.18
N GLU A 218 7.79 8.34 6.12
CA GLU A 218 7.66 6.90 5.84
C GLU A 218 6.29 6.59 5.19
N TYR A 219 6.28 5.62 4.28
CA TYR A 219 5.12 5.22 3.46
C TYR A 219 4.71 6.23 2.38
N VAL A 220 5.21 7.47 2.43
CA VAL A 220 5.02 8.48 1.39
C VAL A 220 6.33 9.13 0.99
N ASP A 221 7.42 8.37 1.02
CA ASP A 221 8.77 8.90 0.82
C ASP A 221 9.01 9.45 -0.60
N LEU A 222 8.24 9.02 -1.61
CA LEU A 222 8.45 9.40 -3.01
C LEU A 222 8.14 10.88 -3.24
N GLY A 223 8.94 11.57 -4.05
CA GLY A 223 8.67 12.96 -4.45
C GLY A 223 7.23 13.20 -4.94
N ARG A 224 6.73 14.42 -4.72
CA ARG A 224 5.34 14.82 -5.02
C ARG A 224 4.92 14.51 -6.45
N LEU A 225 5.80 14.71 -7.43
CA LEU A 225 5.52 14.41 -8.84
C LEU A 225 5.23 12.91 -9.05
N TRP A 226 6.05 12.05 -8.46
CA TRP A 226 5.88 10.60 -8.54
C TRP A 226 4.60 10.15 -7.83
N GLN A 227 4.24 10.81 -6.72
CA GLN A 227 2.97 10.57 -6.04
C GLN A 227 1.77 10.95 -6.91
N ILE A 228 1.83 12.08 -7.62
CA ILE A 228 0.80 12.46 -8.61
C ILE A 228 0.75 11.43 -9.74
N GLY A 229 1.90 10.99 -10.26
CA GLY A 229 1.97 9.93 -11.27
C GLY A 229 1.32 8.62 -10.81
N LYS A 230 1.61 8.19 -9.57
CA LYS A 230 0.97 7.02 -8.94
C LYS A 230 -0.54 7.18 -8.85
N PHE A 231 -1.02 8.35 -8.39
CA PHE A 231 -2.44 8.64 -8.29
C PHE A 231 -3.14 8.61 -9.66
N LEU A 232 -2.56 9.28 -10.67
CA LEU A 232 -3.08 9.24 -12.04
C LEU A 232 -3.10 7.82 -12.61
N GLY A 233 -2.09 7.01 -12.29
CA GLY A 233 -2.06 5.58 -12.63
C GLY A 233 -3.21 4.79 -12.02
N ILE A 234 -3.53 5.02 -10.74
CA ILE A 234 -4.67 4.37 -10.05
C ILE A 234 -6.00 4.83 -10.66
N VAL A 235 -6.17 6.12 -10.93
CA VAL A 235 -7.37 6.65 -11.61
C VAL A 235 -7.51 6.03 -13.00
N PHE A 236 -6.42 5.94 -13.75
CA PHE A 236 -6.42 5.31 -15.08
C PHE A 236 -6.75 3.82 -15.01
N TRP A 237 -6.22 3.10 -14.03
CA TRP A 237 -6.58 1.71 -13.75
C TRP A 237 -8.08 1.57 -13.46
N LEU A 238 -8.64 2.46 -12.63
CA LEU A 238 -10.07 2.45 -12.31
C LEU A 238 -10.92 2.66 -13.57
N VAL A 239 -10.50 3.55 -14.47
CA VAL A 239 -11.16 3.71 -15.78
C VAL A 239 -11.12 2.40 -16.59
N LEU A 240 -10.00 1.69 -16.62
CA LEU A 240 -9.90 0.39 -17.31
C LEU A 240 -10.81 -0.68 -16.70
N MET A 241 -10.94 -0.71 -15.37
CA MET A 241 -11.85 -1.60 -14.65
C MET A 241 -13.30 -1.29 -14.97
N LEU A 242 -13.71 -0.03 -14.83
CA LEU A 242 -15.08 0.41 -15.12
C LEU A 242 -15.47 0.12 -16.57
N ARG A 243 -14.54 0.24 -17.52
CA ARG A 243 -14.82 -0.10 -18.93
C ARG A 243 -15.09 -1.58 -19.17
N GLY A 244 -14.53 -2.49 -18.36
CA GLY A 244 -14.85 -3.92 -18.39
C GLY A 244 -16.12 -4.26 -17.61
N ILE A 245 -16.39 -3.55 -16.52
CA ILE A 245 -17.50 -3.88 -15.61
C ILE A 245 -18.84 -3.24 -16.02
N VAL A 246 -18.83 -1.97 -16.43
CA VAL A 246 -20.07 -1.20 -16.72
C VAL A 246 -20.96 -1.86 -17.78
N PRO A 247 -20.45 -2.44 -18.89
CA PRO A 247 -21.30 -3.11 -19.87
C PRO A 247 -22.08 -4.28 -19.26
N ALA A 248 -21.47 -5.05 -18.36
CA ALA A 248 -22.12 -6.16 -17.66
C ALA A 248 -23.21 -5.65 -16.70
N LEU A 249 -22.96 -4.56 -15.98
CA LEU A 249 -23.95 -3.94 -15.09
C LEU A 249 -25.15 -3.33 -15.83
N ARG A 250 -25.00 -2.98 -17.11
CA ARG A 250 -26.08 -2.44 -17.95
C ARG A 250 -26.97 -3.52 -18.57
N GLN A 251 -26.56 -4.79 -18.55
CA GLN A 251 -27.40 -5.87 -19.08
C GLN A 251 -28.57 -6.18 -18.12
N PRO A 252 -29.78 -6.41 -18.65
CA PRO A 252 -30.91 -6.88 -17.85
C PRO A 252 -30.66 -8.32 -17.35
N GLY A 253 -30.69 -8.53 -16.03
CA GLY A 253 -30.40 -9.81 -15.36
C GLY A 253 -30.29 -9.66 -13.84
N ASP A 254 -29.96 -10.73 -13.12
CA ASP A 254 -29.84 -10.72 -11.65
C ASP A 254 -28.60 -9.95 -11.19
N LYS A 255 -28.80 -8.67 -10.87
CA LYS A 255 -27.73 -7.70 -10.56
C LYS A 255 -27.03 -7.99 -9.23
N ASN A 256 -27.61 -8.82 -8.38
CA ASN A 256 -27.10 -9.09 -7.03
C ASN A 256 -25.74 -9.82 -7.07
N LEU A 257 -25.57 -10.80 -7.96
CA LEU A 257 -24.32 -11.56 -8.13
C LEU A 257 -23.20 -10.71 -8.77
N LEU A 258 -23.54 -9.88 -9.77
CA LEU A 258 -22.60 -8.95 -10.40
C LEU A 258 -22.19 -7.82 -9.44
N ALA A 259 -23.12 -7.31 -8.62
CA ALA A 259 -22.80 -6.34 -7.57
C ALA A 259 -21.89 -6.95 -6.49
N LEU A 260 -22.14 -8.20 -6.08
CA LEU A 260 -21.29 -8.93 -5.12
C LEU A 260 -19.86 -9.19 -5.65
N LEU A 261 -19.71 -9.46 -6.94
CA LEU A 261 -18.40 -9.72 -7.57
C LEU A 261 -17.61 -8.44 -7.92
N THR A 262 -18.29 -7.29 -8.02
CA THR A 262 -17.66 -6.01 -8.40
C THR A 262 -17.43 -5.07 -7.21
N ALA A 263 -18.11 -5.31 -6.08
CA ALA A 263 -18.01 -4.51 -4.85
C ALA A 263 -17.23 -5.20 -3.70
N ARG A 264 -16.53 -6.31 -3.99
CA ARG A 264 -15.61 -6.97 -3.04
C ARG A 264 -14.16 -6.59 -3.31
#